data_AF-A0A0K2U8T5-F1
#
_entry.id   AF-A0A0K2U8T5-F1
#
_cell.length_a   1.000
_cell.length_b   1.000
_cell.length_c   1.000
_cell.angle_alpha   90.00
_cell.angle_beta   90.00
_cell.angle_gamma   90.00
#
_symmetry.space_group_name_H-M   'P 1'
#
loop_
_entity.id
_entity.type
_entity.pdbx_description
1 polymer ?
#
loop_
_entity_poly.entity_id
_entity_poly.type
_entity_poly.pdbx_seq_one_letter_code
_entity_poly.pdbx_strand_id
1 'polypeptide(L)'
;MNTKEITFTVHAISMTNSTKISEAFVHIEVEDINDNAPEFNQSFYMADLNESALPLTIVLRVKAIDKDSGNFGKIQYSLFGEGSEVFTIHPTEGTLMVKKGPDGRSLIDREKIDRYNLKIICKDMPTGGIDQKVASVEAIINILDSNDESPIFKKTSYSTVIPENSPIGSLVVKINAFDNDLGAAGTVMYHFVDNSLINKIFQINESNGEITTSSLLTGKGRKVVLFQF
;
A
#
# COMPACT_ATOMS: atom_id res chain seq x y z
N MET A 1 -35.77 -15.80 -26.51
CA MET A 1 -35.27 -15.82 -27.90
C MET A 1 -33.89 -15.17 -27.86
N ASN A 2 -32.85 -15.86 -28.36
CA ASN A 2 -31.55 -15.22 -28.51
C ASN A 2 -31.65 -14.26 -29.70
N THR A 3 -31.82 -12.97 -29.45
CA THR A 3 -32.07 -11.96 -30.49
C THR A 3 -30.81 -11.62 -31.29
N LYS A 4 -29.65 -12.19 -30.95
CA LYS A 4 -28.39 -11.99 -31.68
C LYS A 4 -28.37 -12.68 -33.05
N GLU A 5 -29.22 -13.68 -33.24
CA GLU A 5 -29.31 -14.47 -34.47
C GLU A 5 -30.78 -14.80 -34.75
N ILE A 6 -31.32 -14.30 -35.85
CA ILE A 6 -32.73 -14.45 -36.22
C ILE A 6 -32.79 -15.17 -37.56
N THR A 7 -33.33 -16.38 -37.54
CA THR A 7 -33.56 -17.19 -38.75
C THR A 7 -35.06 -17.37 -38.97
N PHE A 8 -35.52 -17.13 -40.20
CA PHE A 8 -36.90 -17.37 -40.60
C PHE A 8 -37.02 -17.67 -42.09
N THR A 9 -38.12 -18.31 -42.47
CA THR A 9 -38.43 -18.68 -43.86
C THR A 9 -39.43 -17.71 -44.46
N VAL A 10 -39.19 -17.27 -45.70
CA VAL A 10 -40.10 -16.41 -46.48
C VAL A 10 -40.65 -17.20 -47.66
N HIS A 11 -41.97 -17.13 -47.87
CA HIS A 11 -42.65 -17.82 -48.96
C HIS A 11 -43.11 -16.81 -50.01
N ALA A 12 -42.79 -17.05 -51.28
CA ALA A 12 -43.35 -16.33 -52.42
C ALA A 12 -44.40 -17.22 -53.10
N ILE A 13 -45.62 -16.68 -53.29
CA ILE A 13 -46.78 -17.44 -53.78
C ILE A 13 -47.35 -16.77 -55.03
N SER A 14 -47.53 -17.51 -56.13
CA SER A 14 -48.19 -16.99 -57.32
C SER A 14 -49.72 -17.04 -57.21
N MET A 15 -50.41 -15.91 -57.43
CA MET A 15 -51.87 -15.76 -57.28
C MET A 15 -52.67 -16.18 -58.53
N THR A 16 -52.34 -17.31 -59.16
CA THR A 16 -53.06 -17.87 -60.32
C THR A 16 -53.73 -19.21 -59.99
N ASN A 17 -54.57 -19.73 -60.89
CA ASN A 17 -55.32 -20.99 -60.72
C ASN A 17 -54.44 -22.23 -60.43
N SER A 18 -53.12 -22.16 -60.61
CA SER A 18 -52.16 -23.17 -60.16
C SER A 18 -51.13 -22.50 -59.23
N THR A 19 -51.42 -22.49 -57.93
CA THR A 19 -50.55 -21.86 -56.92
C THR A 19 -49.16 -22.53 -56.91
N LYS A 20 -48.12 -21.77 -57.23
CA LYS A 20 -46.72 -22.15 -57.06
C LYS A 20 -46.15 -21.44 -55.84
N ILE A 21 -45.39 -22.16 -55.03
CA ILE A 21 -44.72 -21.66 -53.84
C ILE A 21 -43.21 -21.77 -54.07
N SER A 22 -42.48 -20.72 -53.71
CA SER A 22 -41.02 -20.72 -53.59
C SER A 22 -40.67 -20.31 -52.17
N GLU A 23 -39.66 -20.97 -51.59
CA GLU A 23 -39.19 -20.68 -50.23
C GLU A 23 -37.79 -20.07 -50.28
N ALA A 24 -37.51 -19.14 -49.36
CA ALA A 24 -36.19 -18.57 -49.14
C ALA A 24 -35.87 -18.55 -47.64
N PHE A 25 -34.63 -18.90 -47.29
CA PHE A 25 -34.13 -18.79 -45.92
C PHE A 25 -33.53 -17.41 -45.69
N VAL A 26 -33.98 -16.74 -44.63
CA VAL A 26 -33.43 -15.45 -44.20
C VAL A 26 -32.68 -15.67 -42.90
N HIS A 27 -31.42 -15.24 -42.90
CA HIS A 27 -30.52 -15.26 -41.75
C HIS A 27 -30.10 -13.82 -41.45
N ILE A 28 -30.40 -13.36 -40.24
CA ILE A 28 -30.05 -12.01 -39.77
C ILE A 28 -29.17 -12.15 -38.52
N GLU A 29 -27.98 -11.56 -38.59
CA GLU A 29 -27.08 -11.36 -37.46
C GLU A 29 -27.27 -9.93 -36.94
N VAL A 30 -27.48 -9.79 -35.64
CA VAL A 30 -27.58 -8.48 -34.98
C VAL A 30 -26.22 -8.15 -34.39
N GLU A 31 -25.58 -7.12 -34.93
CA GLU A 31 -24.31 -6.62 -34.44
C GLU A 31 -24.49 -5.85 -33.13
N ASP A 32 -23.54 -6.08 -32.21
CA ASP A 32 -23.42 -5.38 -30.95
C ASP A 32 -22.86 -3.97 -31.20
N ILE A 33 -23.36 -2.97 -30.46
CA ILE A 33 -22.78 -1.63 -30.42
C ILE A 33 -22.19 -1.40 -29.04
N ASN A 34 -21.17 -0.53 -28.95
CA ASN A 34 -20.56 -0.19 -27.67
C ASN A 34 -21.47 0.79 -26.90
N ASP A 35 -22.54 0.31 -26.24
CA ASP A 35 -23.50 1.16 -25.52
C ASP A 35 -23.43 1.02 -24.00
N ASN A 36 -22.66 0.06 -23.48
CA ASN A 36 -22.37 -0.09 -22.06
C ASN A 36 -20.95 0.38 -21.76
N ALA A 37 -20.74 0.90 -20.55
CA ALA A 37 -19.41 1.22 -20.04
C ALA A 37 -19.02 0.19 -18.98
N PRO A 38 -17.70 -0.03 -18.76
CA PRO A 38 -17.27 -0.93 -17.69
C PRO A 38 -17.80 -0.46 -16.32
N GLU A 39 -18.26 -1.37 -15.49
CA GLU A 39 -18.77 -1.08 -14.16
C GLU A 39 -18.04 -1.93 -13.11
N PHE A 40 -17.46 -1.28 -12.10
CA PHE A 40 -16.85 -1.98 -10.97
C PHE A 40 -17.93 -2.61 -10.09
N ASN A 41 -17.68 -3.82 -9.58
CA ASN A 41 -18.62 -4.52 -8.69
C ASN A 41 -18.69 -3.94 -7.26
N GLN A 42 -17.85 -2.94 -6.94
CA GLN A 42 -17.80 -2.24 -5.68
C GLN A 42 -17.58 -0.75 -5.93
N SER A 43 -18.13 0.09 -5.06
CA SER A 43 -17.98 1.55 -5.14
C SER A 43 -16.60 2.05 -4.67
N PHE A 44 -15.92 1.27 -3.83
CA PHE A 44 -14.53 1.49 -3.42
C PHE A 44 -13.92 0.16 -2.93
N TYR A 45 -12.60 0.11 -2.86
CA TYR A 45 -11.85 -1.03 -2.31
C TYR A 45 -10.97 -0.58 -1.15
N MET A 46 -10.69 -1.48 -0.21
CA MET A 46 -9.77 -1.21 0.89
C MET A 46 -8.99 -2.45 1.25
N ALA A 47 -7.70 -2.28 1.57
CA ALA A 47 -6.85 -3.33 2.07
C ALA A 47 -5.79 -2.77 3.02
N ASP A 48 -5.28 -3.64 3.89
CA ASP A 48 -4.12 -3.34 4.70
C ASP A 48 -2.92 -4.11 4.14
N LEU A 49 -1.74 -3.48 4.15
CA LEU A 49 -0.52 -4.04 3.62
C LEU A 49 0.63 -3.74 4.57
N ASN A 50 1.33 -4.77 5.04
CA ASN A 50 2.53 -4.56 5.82
C ASN A 50 3.66 -3.98 4.94
N GLU A 51 4.38 -2.97 5.43
CA GLU A 51 5.44 -2.31 4.67
C GLU A 51 6.60 -3.23 4.25
N SER A 52 6.83 -4.29 5.03
CA SER A 52 7.82 -5.33 4.72
C SER A 52 7.38 -6.24 3.56
N ALA A 53 6.24 -5.98 2.93
CA ALA A 53 5.74 -6.76 1.81
C ALA A 53 6.71 -6.75 0.63
N LEU A 54 7.01 -7.94 0.11
CA LEU A 54 7.92 -8.10 -1.02
C LEU A 54 7.26 -7.65 -2.33
N PRO A 55 8.04 -7.27 -3.35
CA PRO A 55 7.52 -7.05 -4.69
C PRO A 55 6.69 -8.23 -5.20
N LEU A 56 5.66 -7.94 -5.99
CA LEU A 56 4.66 -8.88 -6.51
C LEU A 56 3.71 -9.47 -5.45
N THR A 57 3.81 -9.04 -4.19
CA THR A 57 2.78 -9.34 -3.19
C THR A 57 1.44 -8.80 -3.68
N ILE A 58 0.42 -9.66 -3.71
CA ILE A 58 -0.94 -9.29 -4.09
C ILE A 58 -1.56 -8.52 -2.93
N VAL A 59 -2.00 -7.29 -3.21
CA VAL A 59 -2.64 -6.41 -2.23
C VAL A 59 -4.15 -6.65 -2.23
N LEU A 60 -4.77 -6.56 -3.41
CA LEU A 60 -6.19 -6.83 -3.61
C LEU A 60 -6.47 -7.17 -5.07
N ARG A 61 -7.70 -7.59 -5.37
CA ARG A 61 -8.20 -7.77 -6.74
C ARG A 61 -9.46 -6.96 -6.93
N VAL A 62 -9.44 -6.09 -7.93
CA VAL A 62 -10.65 -5.38 -8.37
C VAL A 62 -11.33 -6.14 -9.50
N LYS A 63 -12.63 -5.92 -9.65
CA LYS A 63 -13.40 -6.50 -10.74
C LYS A 63 -14.35 -5.46 -11.32
N ALA A 64 -14.23 -5.26 -12.63
CA ALA A 64 -15.23 -4.58 -13.45
C ALA A 64 -15.85 -5.57 -14.44
N ILE A 65 -17.06 -5.24 -14.90
CA ILE A 65 -17.81 -6.00 -15.90
C ILE A 65 -18.36 -5.01 -16.91
N ASP A 66 -18.30 -5.38 -18.18
CA ASP A 66 -18.96 -4.67 -19.28
C ASP A 66 -19.95 -5.65 -19.93
N LYS A 67 -21.13 -5.17 -20.28
CA LYS A 67 -22.24 -5.99 -20.79
C LYS A 67 -22.16 -6.20 -22.30
N ASP A 68 -21.30 -5.46 -22.98
CA ASP A 68 -21.11 -5.55 -24.42
C ASP A 68 -20.33 -6.81 -24.80
N SER A 69 -20.36 -7.14 -26.09
CA SER A 69 -19.80 -8.37 -26.64
C SER A 69 -18.40 -8.15 -27.19
N GLY A 70 -17.57 -9.20 -27.20
CA GLY A 70 -16.27 -9.17 -27.85
C GLY A 70 -15.33 -8.08 -27.31
N ASN A 71 -14.84 -7.21 -28.18
CA ASN A 71 -13.90 -6.15 -27.84
C ASN A 71 -14.54 -4.98 -27.07
N PHE A 72 -15.84 -4.75 -27.26
CA PHE A 72 -16.62 -3.76 -26.51
C PHE A 72 -16.78 -4.20 -25.06
N GLY A 73 -16.98 -5.50 -24.81
CA GLY A 73 -16.99 -6.05 -23.45
C GLY A 73 -15.61 -6.28 -22.81
N LYS A 74 -14.51 -6.08 -23.55
CA LYS A 74 -13.16 -6.47 -23.10
C LYS A 74 -12.54 -5.38 -22.25
N ILE A 75 -12.28 -5.71 -20.98
CA ILE A 75 -11.77 -4.75 -20.00
C ILE A 75 -10.24 -4.74 -19.94
N GLN A 76 -9.67 -3.54 -19.89
CA GLN A 76 -8.28 -3.30 -19.54
C GLN A 76 -8.16 -2.39 -18.31
N TYR A 77 -7.44 -2.84 -17.29
CA TYR A 77 -7.15 -2.09 -16.06
C TYR A 77 -5.85 -1.30 -16.17
N SER A 78 -5.80 -0.19 -15.46
CA SER A 78 -4.63 0.68 -15.34
C SER A 78 -4.68 1.45 -14.03
N LEU A 79 -3.51 1.83 -13.53
CA LEU A 79 -3.35 2.62 -12.32
C LEU A 79 -2.76 3.97 -12.71
N PHE A 80 -3.36 5.06 -12.21
CA PHE A 80 -2.90 6.42 -12.47
C PHE A 80 -2.83 7.24 -11.17
N GLY A 81 -1.90 8.18 -11.12
CA GLY A 81 -1.75 9.12 -10.01
C GLY A 81 -0.80 8.63 -8.92
N GLU A 82 -1.01 9.15 -7.71
CA GLU A 82 -0.25 8.83 -6.51
C GLU A 82 -0.32 7.33 -6.18
N GLY A 83 0.81 6.74 -5.80
CA GLY A 83 0.95 5.32 -5.55
C GLY A 83 1.29 4.47 -6.79
N SER A 84 1.24 5.03 -8.01
CA SER A 84 1.67 4.31 -9.23
C SER A 84 3.19 4.08 -9.32
N GLU A 85 3.95 4.79 -8.48
CA GLU A 85 5.38 4.59 -8.27
C GLU A 85 5.70 3.35 -7.41
N VAL A 86 4.79 2.92 -6.52
CA VAL A 86 4.99 1.78 -5.61
C VAL A 86 4.03 0.61 -5.82
N PHE A 87 2.92 0.80 -6.55
CA PHE A 87 1.97 -0.25 -6.92
C PHE A 87 1.86 -0.43 -8.44
N THR A 88 1.39 -1.60 -8.84
CA THR A 88 1.05 -1.93 -10.23
C THR A 88 -0.20 -2.79 -10.28
N ILE A 89 -0.94 -2.74 -11.38
CA ILE A 89 -2.15 -3.55 -11.57
C ILE A 89 -2.04 -4.41 -12.81
N HIS A 90 -2.44 -5.68 -12.70
CA HIS A 90 -2.49 -6.58 -13.85
C HIS A 90 -3.57 -6.12 -14.83
N PRO A 91 -3.23 -5.87 -16.11
CA PRO A 91 -4.11 -5.16 -17.05
C PRO A 91 -5.37 -5.93 -17.42
N THR A 92 -5.44 -7.24 -17.22
CA THR A 92 -6.64 -8.04 -17.54
C THR A 92 -7.27 -8.72 -16.33
N GLU A 93 -6.53 -8.87 -15.23
CA GLU A 93 -7.02 -9.60 -14.05
C GLU A 93 -7.51 -8.66 -12.94
N GLY A 94 -7.14 -7.37 -13.00
CA GLY A 94 -7.46 -6.42 -11.93
C GLY A 94 -6.68 -6.70 -10.64
N THR A 95 -5.64 -7.53 -10.68
CA THR A 95 -4.79 -7.84 -9.51
C THR A 95 -3.83 -6.68 -9.24
N LEU A 96 -4.05 -5.96 -8.12
CA LEU A 96 -3.14 -4.93 -7.62
C LEU A 96 -2.01 -5.57 -6.82
N MET A 97 -0.77 -5.21 -7.13
CA MET A 97 0.44 -5.77 -6.53
C MET A 97 1.45 -4.70 -6.15
N VAL A 98 2.31 -5.02 -5.19
CA VAL A 98 3.51 -4.23 -4.88
C VAL A 98 4.45 -4.22 -6.10
N LYS A 99 4.84 -3.03 -6.53
CA LYS A 99 5.74 -2.84 -7.67
C LYS A 99 7.17 -3.07 -7.24
N LYS A 100 7.96 -3.66 -8.13
CA LYS A 100 9.40 -3.83 -7.94
C LYS A 100 10.12 -2.49 -8.17
N GLY A 101 10.82 -2.02 -7.15
CA GLY A 101 11.67 -0.83 -7.20
C GLY A 101 12.95 -1.00 -8.02
N PRO A 102 13.74 0.07 -8.22
CA PRO A 102 14.95 0.06 -9.04
C PRO A 102 16.04 -0.93 -8.58
N ASP A 103 16.13 -1.16 -7.27
CA ASP A 103 17.08 -2.10 -6.64
C ASP A 103 16.49 -3.51 -6.49
N GLY A 104 15.24 -3.70 -6.92
CA GLY A 104 14.52 -4.96 -6.84
C GLY A 104 13.74 -5.19 -5.54
N ARG A 105 13.67 -4.20 -4.64
CA ARG A 105 12.89 -4.25 -3.39
C ARG A 105 11.57 -3.48 -3.50
N SER A 106 10.75 -3.57 -2.45
CA SER A 106 9.59 -2.69 -2.29
C SER A 106 10.05 -1.27 -1.97
N LEU A 107 9.26 -0.28 -2.38
CA LEU A 107 9.47 1.14 -2.05
C LEU A 107 8.47 1.64 -0.99
N ILE A 108 7.65 0.73 -0.45
CA ILE A 108 6.68 1.03 0.59
C ILE A 108 7.44 1.17 1.91
N ASP A 109 7.11 2.22 2.65
CA ASP A 109 7.73 2.63 3.89
C ASP A 109 6.67 3.48 4.63
N ARG A 110 6.23 2.98 5.78
CA ARG A 110 5.13 3.53 6.57
C ARG A 110 5.55 4.82 7.26
N GLU A 111 6.81 4.95 7.67
CA GLU A 111 7.40 6.16 8.25
C GLU A 111 7.36 7.33 7.25
N LYS A 112 7.40 7.03 5.94
CA LYS A 112 7.20 8.03 4.87
C LYS A 112 5.74 8.25 4.51
N ILE A 113 4.98 7.19 4.21
CA ILE A 113 3.59 7.26 3.77
C ILE A 113 2.82 6.07 4.38
N ASP A 114 1.90 6.37 5.28
CA ASP A 114 1.10 5.36 6.00
C ASP A 114 -0.20 4.97 5.27
N ARG A 115 -0.59 5.70 4.23
CA ARG A 115 -1.83 5.46 3.49
C ARG A 115 -1.74 5.94 2.04
N TYR A 116 -2.17 5.06 1.13
CA TYR A 116 -2.31 5.38 -0.30
C TYR A 116 -3.78 5.41 -0.71
N ASN A 117 -4.21 6.48 -1.38
CA ASN A 117 -5.52 6.59 -2.00
C ASN A 117 -5.36 6.44 -3.52
N LEU A 118 -5.46 5.21 -4.01
CA LEU A 118 -5.23 4.84 -5.40
C LEU A 118 -6.47 5.08 -6.25
N LYS A 119 -6.28 5.53 -7.49
CA LYS A 119 -7.33 5.60 -8.50
C LYS A 119 -7.09 4.55 -9.58
N ILE A 120 -7.93 3.53 -9.59
CA ILE A 120 -7.89 2.47 -10.61
C ILE A 120 -8.85 2.85 -11.73
N ILE A 121 -8.38 2.79 -12.97
CA ILE A 121 -9.16 3.06 -14.17
C ILE A 121 -9.29 1.77 -14.96
N CYS A 122 -10.50 1.47 -15.43
CA CYS A 122 -10.73 0.42 -16.42
C CYS A 122 -11.41 1.00 -17.66
N LYS A 123 -11.18 0.34 -18.80
CA LYS A 123 -11.73 0.75 -20.10
C LYS A 123 -12.09 -0.45 -20.94
N ASP A 124 -13.06 -0.29 -21.82
CA ASP A 124 -13.33 -1.24 -22.90
C ASP A 124 -12.22 -1.18 -23.97
N MET A 125 -12.27 -2.06 -24.98
CA MET A 125 -11.20 -2.16 -26.00
C MET A 125 -11.75 -2.18 -27.44
N PRO A 126 -12.58 -1.21 -27.86
CA PRO A 126 -13.10 -1.14 -29.22
C PRO A 126 -11.97 -1.11 -30.25
N THR A 127 -12.18 -1.77 -31.39
CA THR A 127 -11.22 -1.79 -32.49
C THR A 127 -10.94 -0.37 -32.99
N GLY A 128 -9.68 0.05 -32.98
CA GLY A 128 -9.28 1.41 -33.38
C GLY A 128 -9.53 2.50 -32.31
N GLY A 129 -10.04 2.15 -31.13
CA GLY A 129 -10.22 3.07 -30.00
C GLY A 129 -11.37 4.07 -30.13
N ILE A 130 -12.20 3.95 -31.17
CA ILE A 130 -13.37 4.82 -31.38
C ILE A 130 -14.46 4.43 -30.38
N ASP A 131 -15.07 5.45 -29.73
CA ASP A 131 -16.11 5.30 -28.70
C ASP A 131 -15.67 4.48 -27.47
N GLN A 132 -14.38 4.52 -27.11
CA GLN A 132 -13.87 3.87 -25.90
C GLN A 132 -14.51 4.46 -24.63
N LYS A 133 -15.13 3.61 -23.82
CA LYS A 133 -15.72 3.97 -22.54
C LYS A 133 -14.80 3.59 -21.39
N VAL A 134 -14.89 4.37 -20.32
CA VAL A 134 -14.00 4.31 -19.17
C VAL A 134 -14.78 4.38 -17.87
N ALA A 135 -14.28 3.72 -16.84
CA ALA A 135 -14.74 3.88 -15.47
C ALA A 135 -13.55 3.96 -14.52
N SER A 136 -13.78 4.51 -13.33
CA SER A 136 -12.77 4.58 -12.28
C SER A 136 -13.34 4.25 -10.92
N VAL A 137 -12.50 3.68 -10.06
CA VAL A 137 -12.81 3.37 -8.66
C VAL A 137 -11.64 3.74 -7.76
N GLU A 138 -11.95 4.11 -6.52
CA GLU A 138 -10.94 4.37 -5.49
C GLU A 138 -10.56 3.08 -4.76
N ALA A 139 -9.28 2.92 -4.44
CA ALA A 139 -8.76 1.86 -3.60
C ALA A 139 -7.86 2.46 -2.50
N ILE A 140 -8.21 2.22 -1.24
CA ILE A 140 -7.46 2.73 -0.07
C ILE A 140 -6.57 1.62 0.46
N ILE A 141 -5.26 1.85 0.49
CA ILE A 141 -4.30 0.92 1.06
C ILE A 141 -3.71 1.54 2.32
N ASN A 142 -4.00 0.94 3.49
CA ASN A 142 -3.34 1.35 4.74
C ASN A 142 -2.06 0.54 4.91
N ILE A 143 -0.96 1.21 5.23
CA ILE A 143 0.32 0.56 5.46
C ILE A 143 0.44 0.20 6.94
N LEU A 144 0.67 -1.07 7.21
CA LEU A 144 0.89 -1.58 8.55
C LEU A 144 2.38 -1.54 8.87
N ASP A 145 2.65 -1.14 10.11
CA ASP A 145 3.96 -1.03 10.73
C ASP A 145 4.70 -2.37 10.81
N SER A 146 6.01 -2.30 10.62
CA SER A 146 7.01 -3.31 10.94
C SER A 146 8.06 -2.70 11.85
N ASN A 147 8.74 -3.56 12.62
CA ASN A 147 9.94 -3.14 13.35
C ASN A 147 11.14 -3.21 12.42
N ASP A 148 11.35 -2.17 11.63
CA ASP A 148 12.47 -2.06 10.69
C ASP A 148 13.31 -0.80 10.87
N GLU A 149 12.85 0.17 11.66
CA GLU A 149 13.71 1.22 12.19
C GLU A 149 14.48 0.73 13.43
N SER A 150 15.44 1.55 13.86
CA SER A 150 16.21 1.27 15.06
C SER A 150 16.30 2.52 15.91
N PRO A 151 16.40 2.40 17.25
CA PRO A 151 16.47 3.58 18.09
C PRO A 151 17.71 4.42 17.79
N ILE A 152 17.51 5.73 17.56
CA ILE A 152 18.59 6.69 17.26
C ILE A 152 18.68 7.72 18.38
N PHE A 153 19.86 7.85 19.00
CA PHE A 153 20.14 8.93 19.93
C PHE A 153 20.17 10.30 19.23
N LYS A 154 19.60 11.32 19.89
CA LYS A 154 19.57 12.70 19.40
C LYS A 154 20.97 13.34 19.27
N LYS A 155 21.96 12.82 19.99
CA LYS A 155 23.37 13.25 19.92
C LYS A 155 24.28 12.02 19.90
N THR A 156 25.39 12.13 19.17
CA THR A 156 26.45 11.11 19.14
C THR A 156 27.28 11.07 20.42
N SER A 157 27.24 12.14 21.22
CA SER A 157 27.84 12.18 22.56
C SER A 157 27.10 13.16 23.46
N TYR A 158 27.12 12.85 24.76
CA TYR A 158 26.58 13.68 25.82
C TYR A 158 27.69 13.97 26.82
N SER A 159 27.89 15.25 27.15
CA SER A 159 28.86 15.67 28.15
C SER A 159 28.22 16.68 29.09
N THR A 160 28.56 16.57 30.37
CA THR A 160 28.06 17.43 31.44
C THR A 160 29.10 17.46 32.57
N VAL A 161 28.98 18.44 33.46
CA VAL A 161 29.80 18.54 34.66
C VAL A 161 28.86 18.57 35.87
N ILE A 162 29.14 17.74 36.86
CA ILE A 162 28.37 17.67 38.11
C ILE A 162 29.31 17.90 39.30
N PRO A 163 28.92 18.72 40.30
CA PRO A 163 29.68 18.87 41.54
C PRO A 163 29.80 17.56 42.32
N GLU A 164 30.95 17.32 42.97
CA GLU A 164 31.16 16.09 43.74
C GLU A 164 30.26 16.01 45.00
N ASN A 165 29.86 17.15 45.55
CA ASN A 165 28.96 17.24 46.69
C ASN A 165 27.46 17.22 46.28
N SER A 166 27.15 16.89 45.03
CA SER A 166 25.77 16.74 44.58
C SER A 166 25.04 15.67 45.40
N PRO A 167 23.82 15.95 45.90
CA PRO A 167 23.00 14.97 46.61
C PRO A 167 22.74 13.71 45.77
N ILE A 168 22.48 12.59 46.43
CA ILE A 168 21.96 11.38 45.77
C ILE A 168 20.62 11.71 45.10
N GLY A 169 20.41 11.23 43.87
CA GLY A 169 19.25 11.55 43.03
C GLY A 169 19.39 12.84 42.23
N SER A 170 20.56 13.50 42.26
CA SER A 170 20.83 14.67 41.41
C SER A 170 20.85 14.27 39.94
N LEU A 171 20.11 15.01 39.10
CA LEU A 171 20.12 14.82 37.65
C LEU A 171 21.51 15.17 37.10
N VAL A 172 22.11 14.21 36.39
CA VAL A 172 23.41 14.36 35.73
C VAL A 172 23.18 14.84 34.30
N VAL A 173 22.44 14.05 33.53
CA VAL A 173 22.09 14.33 32.13
C VAL A 173 20.85 13.54 31.76
N LYS A 174 20.08 14.07 30.81
CA LYS A 174 18.99 13.36 30.16
C LYS A 174 19.42 12.99 28.74
N ILE A 175 19.49 11.70 28.45
CA ILE A 175 19.70 11.20 27.10
C ILE A 175 18.34 10.95 26.45
N ASN A 176 18.30 11.02 25.12
CA ASN A 176 17.06 10.88 24.37
C ASN A 176 17.36 10.20 23.05
N ALA A 177 16.85 9.00 22.89
CA ALA A 177 16.71 8.31 21.61
C ALA A 177 15.24 8.27 21.20
N PHE A 178 15.01 8.12 19.91
CA PHE A 178 13.69 7.94 19.33
C PHE A 178 13.76 6.82 18.30
N ASP A 179 12.62 6.16 18.13
CA ASP A 179 12.39 5.13 17.13
C ASP A 179 11.07 5.51 16.44
N ASN A 180 11.00 5.38 15.12
CA ASN A 180 9.87 5.87 14.34
C ASN A 180 8.78 4.81 14.11
N ASP A 181 9.05 3.55 14.48
CA ASP A 181 8.06 2.48 14.48
C ASP A 181 6.88 2.81 15.41
N LEU A 182 5.74 2.15 15.21
CA LEU A 182 4.55 2.33 16.04
C LEU A 182 4.51 1.38 17.25
N GLY A 183 3.80 1.84 18.29
CA GLY A 183 3.48 1.01 19.45
C GLY A 183 4.71 0.51 20.22
N ALA A 184 4.74 -0.80 20.48
CA ALA A 184 5.82 -1.42 21.25
C ALA A 184 7.15 -1.47 20.48
N ALA A 185 7.11 -1.52 19.14
CA ALA A 185 8.30 -1.54 18.31
C ALA A 185 9.08 -0.22 18.45
N GLY A 186 8.39 0.91 18.45
CA GLY A 186 9.00 2.23 18.67
C GLY A 186 9.30 2.58 20.14
N THR A 187 9.09 1.65 21.08
CA THR A 187 9.33 1.93 22.51
C THR A 187 10.80 1.77 22.85
N VAL A 188 11.46 2.88 23.18
CA VAL A 188 12.87 2.91 23.54
C VAL A 188 13.09 2.64 25.03
N MET A 189 13.98 1.70 25.35
CA MET A 189 14.45 1.43 26.71
C MET A 189 15.95 1.69 26.87
N TYR A 190 16.34 2.27 28.00
CA TYR A 190 17.73 2.66 28.27
C TYR A 190 18.38 1.80 29.36
N HIS A 191 19.63 1.41 29.13
CA HIS A 191 20.47 0.76 30.14
C HIS A 191 21.94 1.11 29.93
N PHE A 192 22.79 0.87 30.93
CA PHE A 192 24.24 1.01 30.78
C PHE A 192 24.87 -0.29 30.26
N VAL A 193 25.75 -0.18 29.26
CA VAL A 193 26.54 -1.32 28.77
C VAL A 193 27.68 -1.63 29.74
N ASP A 194 27.71 -2.88 30.23
CA ASP A 194 28.75 -3.53 31.06
C ASP A 194 29.60 -2.61 31.95
N ASN A 195 29.06 -2.21 33.11
CA ASN A 195 29.78 -1.26 33.97
C ASN A 195 29.39 -1.31 35.46
N SER A 196 29.89 -2.34 36.14
CA SER A 196 29.67 -2.55 37.59
C SER A 196 30.06 -1.36 38.48
N LEU A 197 30.95 -0.48 38.02
CA LEU A 197 31.31 0.75 38.73
C LEU A 197 30.32 1.88 38.46
N ILE A 198 29.91 2.10 37.20
CA ILE A 198 28.91 3.13 36.87
C ILE A 198 27.59 2.83 37.57
N ASN A 199 27.12 1.58 37.56
CA ASN A 199 25.88 1.18 38.24
C ASN A 199 25.90 1.41 39.75
N LYS A 200 27.08 1.56 40.38
CA LYS A 200 27.21 1.90 41.81
C LYS A 200 27.11 3.39 42.10
N ILE A 201 27.38 4.24 41.12
CA ILE A 201 27.50 5.70 41.30
C ILE A 201 26.43 6.50 40.54
N PHE A 202 25.89 5.93 39.47
CA PHE A 202 24.80 6.46 38.68
C PHE A 202 23.73 5.39 38.49
N GLN A 203 22.52 5.85 38.24
CA GLN A 203 21.39 5.04 37.79
C GLN A 203 20.75 5.73 36.59
N ILE A 204 20.14 4.95 35.70
CA ILE A 204 19.39 5.45 34.56
C ILE A 204 17.93 5.02 34.68
N ASN A 205 17.01 5.94 34.41
CA ASN A 205 15.62 5.59 34.26
C ASN A 205 15.39 4.98 32.88
N GLU A 206 14.98 3.71 32.87
CA GLU A 206 14.83 2.89 31.66
C GLU A 206 13.83 3.44 30.65
N SER A 207 12.85 4.25 31.09
CA SER A 207 11.77 4.75 30.24
C SER A 207 12.00 6.16 29.69
N ASN A 208 12.84 6.98 30.33
CA ASN A 208 12.97 8.39 30.00
C ASN A 208 14.41 8.89 29.80
N GLY A 209 15.41 8.01 29.98
CA GLY A 209 16.83 8.31 29.75
C GLY A 209 17.45 9.30 30.74
N GLU A 210 16.81 9.55 31.89
CA GLU A 210 17.40 10.39 32.94
C GLU A 210 18.46 9.62 33.73
N ILE A 211 19.68 10.13 33.70
CA ILE A 211 20.80 9.63 34.49
C ILE A 211 20.91 10.48 35.75
N THR A 212 20.85 9.83 36.91
CA THR A 212 20.94 10.47 38.23
C THR A 212 22.04 9.84 39.08
N THR A 213 22.57 10.57 40.06
CA THR A 213 23.50 10.00 41.05
C THR A 213 22.81 8.94 41.91
N SER A 214 23.43 7.77 42.06
CA SER A 214 22.97 6.70 42.99
C SER A 214 23.84 6.60 44.25
N SER A 215 25.00 7.26 44.26
CA SER A 215 25.86 7.42 45.45
C SER A 215 26.43 8.83 45.54
N LEU A 216 27.03 9.14 46.69
CA LEU A 216 27.88 10.33 46.82
C LEU A 216 29.06 10.23 45.85
N LEU A 217 29.36 11.33 45.18
CA LEU A 217 30.50 11.42 44.28
C LEU A 217 31.73 11.86 45.10
N THR A 218 32.77 11.04 45.16
CA THR A 218 34.02 11.41 45.85
C THR A 218 35.12 11.68 44.83
N GLY A 219 35.44 12.94 44.59
CA GLY A 219 36.40 13.37 43.57
C GLY A 219 37.67 13.95 44.15
N LYS A 220 38.69 13.12 44.44
CA LYS A 220 40.07 13.64 44.39
C LYS A 220 40.43 13.93 42.92
N GLY A 221 40.14 15.14 42.44
CA GLY A 221 40.46 15.62 41.09
C GLY A 221 39.32 15.47 40.05
N ARG A 222 39.48 16.13 38.88
CA ARG A 222 38.57 15.99 37.72
C ARG A 222 38.60 14.55 37.22
N LYS A 223 37.49 13.83 37.35
CA LYS A 223 37.29 12.50 36.74
C LYS A 223 36.35 12.64 35.56
N VAL A 224 36.78 12.17 34.39
CA VAL A 224 35.90 12.02 33.22
C VAL A 224 35.31 10.63 33.29
N VAL A 225 33.98 10.55 33.41
CA VAL A 225 33.24 9.28 33.31
C VAL A 225 32.65 9.23 31.91
N LEU A 226 33.04 8.23 31.14
CA LEU A 226 32.50 7.97 29.80
C LEU A 226 31.38 6.95 29.94
N PHE A 227 30.19 7.32 29.48
CA PHE A 227 29.10 6.38 29.32
C PHE A 227 29.16 5.80 27.91
N GLN A 228 29.05 4.48 27.81
CA GLN A 228 28.73 3.79 26.56
C GLN A 228 27.30 3.26 26.70
N PHE A 229 26.50 3.58 25.71
CA PHE A 229 25.07 3.28 25.62
C PHE A 229 24.85 2.29 24.48
#